data_AF-A0A4Q3UAV1-F1
#
_entry.id   AF-A0A4Q3UAV1-F1
#
_cell.length_a   1.000
_cell.length_b   1.000
_cell.length_c   1.000
_cell.angle_alpha   90.00
_cell.angle_beta   90.00
_cell.angle_gamma   90.00
#
_symmetry.space_group_name_H-M   'P 1'
#
loop_
_entity.id
_entity.type
_entity.pdbx_description
1 polymer ?
#
loop_
_entity_poly.entity_id
_entity_poly.type
_entity_poly.pdbx_seq_one_letter_code
_entity_poly.pdbx_strand_id
1 'polypeptide(L)'
;MILMAQAKSVPSLAEVNAAIERVVSKIDLLEPMATPELFRRHLRSVRALLRAEEARASAYAGTKSDLSAQTLELVRTIGRGFDADAGDWNAYLSGRRSMLMAYVSRRDNSLAHYWLTLPKGFDKGKAYPLYFELHGAGDPHPLGWAAGQLGLPEGMTPAGYKRPTMVPMVEGKGFHVYPYGRGNSGYEDIGETDVWEALADVEATVRLDPDRYYLYGFSMGGGGTWKIATRSPDRWAAAAIFAPAARTMDRDAKIGLAQNVANLPLWVWCGADDALVTNARRIRDESTRFGNPPEYIEVPNLGHNFTQEAQTQAARFFDGKVRHRPSRFSFVADTPEHLGAWGVRLERDPLVSFAPRFDVSIVGSTVALDSEGTSGLAVDLPALGIKGETTVIWNGREAYRGEPKSVTLGKVAPRRNP
;
A
#
# COMPACT_ATOMS: atom_id res chain seq x y z
N MET A 1 10.61 41.40 34.94
CA MET A 1 9.58 40.43 35.36
C MET A 1 9.55 39.35 34.29
N ILE A 2 10.25 38.24 34.53
CA ILE A 2 10.36 37.12 33.59
C ILE A 2 9.05 36.34 33.68
N LEU A 3 8.27 36.28 32.60
CA LEU A 3 7.13 35.36 32.49
C LEU A 3 7.70 33.94 32.60
N MET A 4 7.55 33.32 33.76
CA MET A 4 7.72 31.88 33.87
C MET A 4 6.60 31.22 33.07
N ALA A 5 6.95 30.63 31.92
CA ALA A 5 6.07 29.70 31.24
C ALA A 5 5.70 28.60 32.25
N GLN A 6 4.41 28.51 32.61
CA GLN A 6 3.91 27.41 33.43
C GLN A 6 4.31 26.10 32.75
N ALA A 7 5.07 25.26 33.45
CA ALA A 7 5.33 23.90 33.01
C ALA A 7 3.97 23.22 32.82
N LYS A 8 3.61 22.89 31.58
CA LYS A 8 2.37 22.14 31.31
C LYS A 8 2.44 20.85 32.11
N SER A 9 1.45 20.61 32.97
CA SER A 9 1.32 19.36 33.69
C SER A 9 1.21 18.21 32.69
N VAL A 10 1.94 17.14 32.93
CA VAL A 10 1.85 15.92 32.12
C VAL A 10 0.45 15.33 32.33
N PRO A 11 -0.30 15.03 31.25
CA PRO A 11 -1.59 14.37 31.39
C PRO A 11 -1.50 13.04 32.13
N SER A 12 -2.38 12.88 33.10
CA SER A 12 -2.63 11.62 33.82
C SER A 12 -3.36 10.61 32.94
N LEU A 13 -3.31 9.33 33.33
CA LEU A 13 -4.11 8.27 32.69
C LEU A 13 -5.60 8.59 32.73
N ALA A 14 -6.10 9.14 33.83
CA ALA A 14 -7.49 9.54 33.98
C ALA A 14 -7.92 10.61 32.96
N GLU A 15 -7.05 11.59 32.69
CA GLU A 15 -7.32 12.62 31.68
C GLU A 15 -7.37 12.06 30.26
N VAL A 16 -6.44 11.15 29.92
CA VAL A 16 -6.43 10.48 28.60
C VAL A 16 -7.67 9.62 28.44
N ASN A 17 -8.00 8.78 29.43
CA ASN A 17 -9.16 7.90 29.38
C ASN A 17 -10.47 8.68 29.33
N ALA A 18 -10.60 9.78 30.08
CA ALA A 18 -11.77 10.65 30.00
C ALA A 18 -11.97 11.25 28.59
N ALA A 19 -10.87 11.64 27.93
CA ALA A 19 -10.94 12.14 26.55
C ALA A 19 -11.35 11.03 25.55
N ILE A 20 -10.84 9.81 25.74
CA ILE A 20 -11.22 8.64 24.94
C ILE A 20 -12.71 8.33 25.13
N GLU A 21 -13.17 8.24 26.38
CA GLU A 21 -14.56 7.93 26.71
C GLU A 21 -15.55 8.93 26.13
N ARG A 22 -15.19 10.22 26.08
CA ARG A 22 -16.02 11.25 25.43
C ARG A 22 -16.28 10.93 23.96
N VAL A 23 -15.29 10.42 23.24
CA VAL A 23 -15.44 10.05 21.82
C VAL A 23 -16.16 8.72 21.68
N VAL A 24 -15.79 7.72 22.49
CA VAL A 24 -16.41 6.39 22.43
C VAL A 24 -17.90 6.45 22.76
N SER A 25 -18.30 7.22 23.78
CA SER A 25 -19.72 7.38 24.13
C SER A 25 -20.55 7.94 22.97
N LYS A 26 -20.00 8.85 22.16
CA LYS A 26 -20.68 9.33 20.95
C LYS A 26 -20.81 8.24 19.91
N ILE A 27 -19.75 7.46 19.69
CA ILE A 27 -19.77 6.34 18.76
C ILE A 27 -20.82 5.31 19.18
N ASP A 28 -20.92 4.99 20.47
CA ASP A 28 -21.87 4.01 21.01
C ASP A 28 -23.33 4.46 20.80
N LEU A 29 -23.60 5.77 20.82
CA LEU A 29 -24.90 6.33 20.47
C LEU A 29 -25.18 6.27 18.96
N LEU A 30 -24.16 6.49 18.12
CA LEU A 30 -24.30 6.56 16.65
C LEU A 30 -24.36 5.18 15.98
N GLU A 31 -23.54 4.23 16.42
CA GLU A 31 -23.33 2.94 15.74
C GLU A 31 -24.63 2.13 15.50
N PRO A 32 -25.55 1.98 16.47
CA PRO A 32 -26.77 1.19 16.26
C PRO A 32 -27.66 1.73 15.14
N MET A 33 -27.64 3.05 14.93
CA MET A 33 -28.42 3.76 13.91
C MET A 33 -27.64 3.97 12.60
N ALA A 34 -26.32 3.72 12.61
CA ALA A 34 -25.45 3.98 11.47
C ALA A 34 -25.81 3.09 10.28
N THR A 35 -26.03 3.75 9.14
CA THR A 35 -26.22 3.13 7.83
C THR A 35 -25.42 3.94 6.80
N PRO A 36 -24.79 3.29 5.81
CA PRO A 36 -24.74 1.85 5.55
C PRO A 36 -23.79 1.09 6.51
N GLU A 37 -23.70 -0.24 6.39
CA GLU A 37 -22.78 -1.07 7.19
C GLU A 37 -21.32 -0.59 7.10
N LEU A 38 -20.92 -0.02 5.96
CA LEU A 38 -19.60 0.56 5.79
C LEU A 38 -19.33 1.69 6.81
N PHE A 39 -20.33 2.55 7.04
CA PHE A 39 -20.24 3.62 8.05
C PHE A 39 -20.25 3.05 9.47
N ARG A 40 -21.08 2.03 9.73
CA ARG A 40 -21.08 1.33 11.01
C ARG A 40 -19.71 0.70 11.31
N ARG A 41 -19.09 0.04 10.32
CA ARG A 41 -17.74 -0.52 10.44
C ARG A 41 -16.70 0.56 10.70
N HIS A 42 -16.82 1.72 10.05
CA HIS A 42 -15.95 2.85 10.33
C HIS A 42 -16.01 3.27 11.80
N LEU A 43 -17.21 3.47 12.35
CA LEU A 43 -17.40 3.83 13.76
C LEU A 43 -16.81 2.79 14.71
N ARG A 44 -17.03 1.49 14.44
CA ARG A 44 -16.41 0.38 15.18
C ARG A 44 -14.88 0.44 15.14
N SER A 45 -14.32 0.76 13.98
CA SER A 45 -12.87 0.85 13.76
C SER A 45 -12.25 1.99 14.57
N VAL A 46 -12.90 3.15 14.59
CA VAL A 46 -12.47 4.30 15.43
C VAL A 46 -12.52 3.93 16.91
N ARG A 47 -13.63 3.31 17.37
CA ARG A 47 -13.75 2.84 18.75
C ARG A 47 -12.64 1.85 19.10
N ALA A 48 -12.38 0.86 18.24
CA ALA A 48 -11.34 -0.14 18.47
C ALA A 48 -9.95 0.48 18.64
N LEU A 49 -9.59 1.46 17.80
CA LEU A 49 -8.31 2.16 17.92
C LEU A 49 -8.20 3.02 19.17
N LEU A 50 -9.29 3.69 19.57
CA LEU A 50 -9.33 4.44 20.82
C LEU A 50 -9.19 3.52 22.05
N ARG A 51 -9.84 2.35 22.05
CA ARG A 51 -9.70 1.35 23.12
C ARG A 51 -8.31 0.71 23.15
N ALA A 52 -7.70 0.47 21.99
CA ALA A 52 -6.31 0.03 21.91
C ALA A 52 -5.36 1.08 22.50
N GLU A 53 -5.62 2.36 22.23
CA GLU A 53 -4.84 3.46 22.80
C GLU A 53 -5.04 3.60 24.32
N GLU A 54 -6.25 3.41 24.84
CA GLU A 54 -6.51 3.39 26.28
C GLU A 54 -5.64 2.34 26.99
N ALA A 55 -5.58 1.12 26.44
CA ALA A 55 -4.72 0.06 26.96
C ALA A 55 -3.23 0.46 26.88
N ARG A 56 -2.79 1.05 25.76
CA ARG A 56 -1.40 1.50 25.57
C ARG A 56 -1.03 2.63 26.53
N ALA A 57 -1.94 3.58 26.77
CA ALA A 57 -1.75 4.72 27.66
C ALA A 57 -1.44 4.29 29.10
N SER A 58 -1.95 3.15 29.55
CA SER A 58 -1.63 2.61 30.89
C SER A 58 -0.12 2.39 31.12
N ALA A 59 0.67 2.20 30.05
CA ALA A 59 2.10 1.98 30.15
C ALA A 59 2.94 3.27 30.24
N TYR A 60 2.38 4.43 29.91
CA TYR A 60 3.16 5.68 29.84
C TYR A 60 2.47 6.94 30.38
N ALA A 61 1.15 6.95 30.58
CA ALA A 61 0.41 8.11 31.06
C ALA A 61 0.77 8.48 32.50
N GLY A 62 0.85 9.78 32.81
CA GLY A 62 1.29 10.30 34.11
C GLY A 62 2.80 10.20 34.38
N THR A 63 3.58 9.60 33.47
CA THR A 63 5.05 9.71 33.48
C THR A 63 5.46 11.01 32.81
N LYS A 64 6.66 11.57 33.07
CA LYS A 64 7.15 12.79 32.38
C LYS A 64 7.46 12.54 30.90
N SER A 65 6.45 12.14 30.12
CA SER A 65 6.54 11.72 28.74
C SER A 65 5.73 12.65 27.85
N ASP A 66 6.37 13.15 26.80
CA ASP A 66 5.72 13.93 25.74
C ASP A 66 4.61 13.13 25.03
N LEU A 67 4.68 11.79 25.12
CA LEU A 67 3.70 10.89 24.52
C LEU A 67 2.31 11.07 25.13
N SER A 68 2.17 11.31 26.45
CA SER A 68 0.86 11.52 27.08
C SER A 68 0.19 12.80 26.60
N ALA A 69 0.97 13.86 26.45
CA ALA A 69 0.48 15.12 25.88
C ALA A 69 0.08 14.96 24.42
N GLN A 70 0.89 14.24 23.63
CA GLN A 70 0.59 13.94 22.24
C GLN A 70 -0.70 13.12 22.11
N THR A 71 -0.83 12.01 22.84
CA THR A 71 -2.02 11.16 22.81
C THR A 71 -3.28 11.94 23.15
N LEU A 72 -3.24 12.72 24.25
CA LEU A 72 -4.38 13.52 24.66
C LEU A 72 -4.82 14.51 23.58
N GLU A 73 -3.87 15.18 22.92
CA GLU A 73 -4.20 16.11 21.83
C GLU A 73 -4.74 15.38 20.59
N LEU A 74 -4.19 14.21 20.24
CA LEU A 74 -4.69 13.40 19.12
C LEU A 74 -6.13 12.93 19.37
N VAL A 75 -6.43 12.44 20.57
CA VAL A 75 -7.78 12.04 20.96
C VAL A 75 -8.74 13.24 20.96
N ARG A 76 -8.31 14.39 21.49
CA ARG A 76 -9.11 15.63 21.43
C ARG A 76 -9.36 16.08 20.01
N THR A 77 -8.37 15.93 19.13
CA THR A 77 -8.48 16.24 17.71
C THR A 77 -9.53 15.37 17.03
N ILE A 78 -9.50 14.05 17.26
CA ILE A 78 -10.57 13.13 16.80
C ILE A 78 -11.93 13.56 17.37
N GLY A 79 -11.98 13.89 18.67
CA GLY A 79 -13.19 14.35 19.34
C GLY A 79 -13.80 15.61 18.72
N ARG A 80 -12.97 16.59 18.33
CA ARG A 80 -13.40 17.79 17.59
C ARG A 80 -13.98 17.42 16.22
N GLY A 81 -13.42 16.42 15.55
CA GLY A 81 -13.99 15.84 14.33
C GLY A 81 -15.42 15.33 14.53
N PHE A 82 -15.67 14.58 15.61
CA PHE A 82 -17.01 14.10 15.98
C PHE A 82 -17.92 15.17 16.56
N ASP A 83 -17.39 16.28 17.09
CA ASP A 83 -18.17 17.48 17.43
C ASP A 83 -18.63 18.22 16.15
N ALA A 84 -17.90 18.08 15.04
CA ALA A 84 -18.27 18.60 13.74
C ALA A 84 -19.14 17.59 12.95
N ASP A 85 -18.56 16.86 12.01
CA ASP A 85 -19.28 16.02 11.05
C ASP A 85 -18.65 14.63 10.82
N ALA A 86 -17.68 14.21 11.63
CA ALA A 86 -17.13 12.84 11.54
C ALA A 86 -18.15 11.75 11.92
N GLY A 87 -19.21 12.13 12.64
CA GLY A 87 -20.37 11.27 12.93
C GLY A 87 -21.45 11.28 11.85
N ASP A 88 -21.27 11.99 10.73
CA ASP A 88 -22.24 12.07 9.63
C ASP A 88 -21.74 11.31 8.39
N TRP A 89 -22.50 10.30 7.97
CA TRP A 89 -22.22 9.53 6.75
C TRP A 89 -22.05 10.41 5.51
N ASN A 90 -22.80 11.53 5.41
CA ASN A 90 -22.73 12.41 4.24
C ASN A 90 -21.37 13.09 4.08
N ALA A 91 -20.61 13.26 5.15
CA ALA A 91 -19.24 13.78 5.07
C ALA A 91 -18.31 12.82 4.31
N TYR A 92 -18.53 11.51 4.41
CA TYR A 92 -17.77 10.50 3.68
C TYR A 92 -18.29 10.29 2.27
N LEU A 93 -19.63 10.29 2.08
CA LEU A 93 -20.25 10.14 0.77
C LEU A 93 -19.93 11.31 -0.18
N SER A 94 -19.77 12.53 0.36
CA SER A 94 -19.35 13.72 -0.39
C SER A 94 -17.84 13.76 -0.66
N GLY A 95 -17.05 12.84 -0.12
CA GLY A 95 -15.60 12.83 -0.22
C GLY A 95 -14.89 13.85 0.68
N ARG A 96 -15.61 14.57 1.55
CA ARG A 96 -15.02 15.52 2.51
C ARG A 96 -14.20 14.81 3.59
N ARG A 97 -14.52 13.55 3.89
CA ARG A 97 -13.81 12.70 4.86
C ARG A 97 -13.45 11.34 4.30
N SER A 98 -12.35 10.81 4.80
CA SER A 98 -11.95 9.42 4.61
C SER A 98 -12.34 8.60 5.84
N MET A 99 -12.87 7.41 5.61
CA MET A 99 -13.19 6.48 6.70
C MET A 99 -11.92 5.80 7.18
N LEU A 100 -11.88 5.52 8.47
CA LEU A 100 -10.92 4.62 9.09
C LEU A 100 -11.49 3.20 9.12
N MET A 101 -10.76 2.23 8.60
CA MET A 101 -11.11 0.82 8.62
C MET A 101 -10.03 0.05 9.37
N ALA A 102 -10.41 -0.68 10.42
CA ALA A 102 -9.51 -1.49 11.22
C ALA A 102 -9.76 -2.98 10.99
N TYR A 103 -8.70 -3.76 11.16
CA TYR A 103 -8.69 -5.22 11.09
C TYR A 103 -7.62 -5.76 12.05
N VAL A 104 -7.76 -7.03 12.42
CA VAL A 104 -6.75 -7.73 13.23
C VAL A 104 -5.79 -8.43 12.28
N SER A 105 -4.52 -8.08 12.35
CA SER A 105 -3.46 -8.71 11.56
C SER A 105 -3.36 -10.19 11.93
N ARG A 106 -3.38 -11.07 10.93
CA ARG A 106 -3.21 -12.51 11.13
C ARG A 106 -1.78 -12.88 11.47
N ARG A 107 -0.84 -11.97 11.21
CA ARG A 107 0.59 -12.18 11.44
C ARG A 107 0.97 -12.16 12.91
N ASP A 108 0.32 -11.31 13.70
CA ASP A 108 0.70 -10.98 15.08
C ASP A 108 -0.47 -10.62 16.01
N ASN A 109 -1.72 -10.72 15.55
CA ASN A 109 -2.94 -10.35 16.28
C ASN A 109 -3.00 -8.87 16.71
N SER A 110 -2.16 -8.01 16.12
CA SER A 110 -2.23 -6.57 16.39
C SER A 110 -3.37 -5.92 15.60
N LEU A 111 -3.90 -4.81 16.15
CA LEU A 111 -4.89 -4.00 15.44
C LEU A 111 -4.17 -3.12 14.40
N ALA A 112 -4.46 -3.36 13.14
CA ALA A 112 -4.00 -2.57 12.01
C ALA A 112 -5.17 -1.78 11.40
N HIS A 113 -4.85 -0.81 10.54
CA HIS A 113 -5.87 0.04 9.94
C HIS A 113 -5.41 0.66 8.62
N TYR A 114 -6.39 1.12 7.85
CA TYR A 114 -6.21 1.94 6.65
C TYR A 114 -7.30 2.99 6.52
N TRP A 115 -7.04 3.98 5.67
CA TRP A 115 -8.03 4.97 5.24
C TRP A 115 -8.72 4.52 3.98
N LEU A 116 -10.02 4.76 3.90
CA LEU A 116 -10.85 4.51 2.73
C LEU A 116 -11.63 5.77 2.36
N THR A 117 -11.30 6.36 1.21
CA THR A 117 -12.09 7.44 0.61
C THR A 117 -12.94 6.86 -0.53
N LEU A 118 -14.21 7.25 -0.56
CA LEU A 118 -15.16 6.78 -1.56
C LEU A 118 -15.00 7.53 -2.88
N PRO A 119 -15.30 6.88 -4.02
CA PRO A 119 -15.41 7.58 -5.30
C PRO A 119 -16.57 8.58 -5.28
N LYS A 120 -16.46 9.61 -6.11
CA LYS A 120 -17.53 10.60 -6.30
C LYS A 120 -18.78 9.90 -6.85
N GLY A 121 -19.92 10.14 -6.21
CA GLY A 121 -21.18 9.48 -6.59
C GLY A 121 -21.17 7.98 -6.34
N PHE A 122 -20.46 7.53 -5.29
CA PHE A 122 -20.32 6.13 -4.92
C PHE A 122 -21.65 5.36 -4.97
N ASP A 123 -21.57 4.21 -5.63
CA ASP A 123 -22.64 3.24 -5.78
C ASP A 123 -22.07 1.86 -5.47
N LYS A 124 -22.59 1.22 -4.41
CA LYS A 124 -22.16 -0.11 -3.96
C LYS A 124 -22.26 -1.21 -5.04
N GLY A 125 -23.10 -1.01 -6.06
CA GLY A 125 -23.29 -1.94 -7.16
C GLY A 125 -22.20 -1.88 -8.23
N LYS A 126 -21.41 -0.81 -8.28
CA LYS A 126 -20.38 -0.59 -9.32
C LYS A 126 -18.99 -0.95 -8.84
N ALA A 127 -18.17 -1.47 -9.75
CA ALA A 127 -16.75 -1.66 -9.54
C ALA A 127 -15.98 -0.38 -9.91
N TYR A 128 -15.03 0.03 -9.05
CA TYR A 128 -14.24 1.25 -9.25
C TYR A 128 -12.74 0.94 -9.24
N PRO A 129 -11.91 1.78 -9.90
CA PRO A 129 -10.46 1.73 -9.74
C PRO A 129 -10.03 1.86 -8.28
N LEU A 130 -8.88 1.29 -7.97
CA LEU A 130 -8.20 1.43 -6.68
C LEU A 130 -6.98 2.34 -6.85
N TYR A 131 -6.91 3.40 -6.06
CA TYR A 131 -5.74 4.26 -5.90
C TYR A 131 -5.12 3.94 -4.54
N PHE A 132 -4.15 3.03 -4.53
CA PHE A 132 -3.50 2.52 -3.33
C PHE A 132 -2.22 3.33 -3.06
N GLU A 133 -2.28 4.19 -2.06
CA GLU A 133 -1.21 5.11 -1.74
C GLU A 133 -0.44 4.66 -0.50
N LEU A 134 0.89 4.68 -0.59
CA LEU A 134 1.80 4.45 0.52
C LEU A 134 2.29 5.79 1.07
N HIS A 135 2.12 5.98 2.37
CA HIS A 135 2.54 7.16 3.10
C HIS A 135 4.06 7.35 3.18
N GLY A 136 4.49 8.61 3.24
CA GLY A 136 5.84 9.00 3.65
C GLY A 136 6.06 8.83 5.16
N ALA A 137 7.30 8.98 5.64
CA ALA A 137 7.55 8.97 7.08
C ALA A 137 6.80 10.12 7.76
N GLY A 138 6.15 9.85 8.89
CA GLY A 138 5.33 10.82 9.60
C GLY A 138 5.28 10.56 11.10
N ASP A 139 4.14 10.87 11.72
CA ASP A 139 3.95 10.66 13.16
C ASP A 139 4.05 9.16 13.49
N PRO A 140 4.98 8.73 14.35
CA PRO A 140 5.08 7.32 14.75
C PRO A 140 3.92 6.88 15.65
N HIS A 141 3.10 7.82 16.14
CA HIS A 141 1.95 7.52 16.98
C HIS A 141 0.82 6.86 16.15
N PRO A 142 0.24 5.73 16.59
CA PRO A 142 -0.83 5.04 15.86
C PRO A 142 -2.05 5.94 15.57
N LEU A 143 -2.46 6.76 16.54
CA LEU A 143 -3.51 7.78 16.35
C LEU A 143 -3.06 9.04 15.59
N GLY A 144 -1.76 9.25 15.32
CA GLY A 144 -1.25 10.45 14.64
C GLY A 144 -1.89 10.62 13.26
N TRP A 145 -1.97 9.51 12.54
CA TRP A 145 -2.64 9.42 11.25
C TRP A 145 -4.16 9.55 11.40
N ALA A 146 -4.75 8.85 12.39
CA ALA A 146 -6.19 8.90 12.72
C ALA A 146 -6.70 10.34 12.93
N ALA A 147 -5.99 11.09 13.77
CA ALA A 147 -6.33 12.46 14.10
C ALA A 147 -6.21 13.41 12.90
N GLY A 148 -5.18 13.23 12.07
CA GLY A 148 -4.91 14.11 10.92
C GLY A 148 -6.01 14.13 9.85
N GLN A 149 -6.84 13.10 9.76
CA GLN A 149 -7.94 13.01 8.79
C GLN A 149 -9.33 13.10 9.46
N LEU A 150 -9.49 12.56 10.67
CA LEU A 150 -10.77 12.67 11.40
C LEU A 150 -10.94 14.03 12.06
N GLY A 151 -9.86 14.65 12.53
CA GLY A 151 -9.95 15.83 13.38
C GLY A 151 -9.81 17.18 12.67
N LEU A 152 -9.61 17.21 11.35
CA LEU A 152 -9.61 18.45 10.58
C LEU A 152 -11.02 18.70 10.03
N PRO A 153 -11.78 19.69 10.54
CA PRO A 153 -12.89 20.26 9.79
C PRO A 153 -12.36 20.96 8.54
N GLU A 154 -13.21 21.10 7.52
CA GLU A 154 -12.88 21.80 6.27
C GLU A 154 -12.24 23.17 6.58
N GLY A 155 -10.97 23.36 6.19
CA GLY A 155 -10.22 24.60 6.41
C GLY A 155 -9.30 24.65 7.63
N MET A 156 -9.22 23.62 8.49
CA MET A 156 -8.18 23.54 9.53
C MET A 156 -6.91 22.87 8.98
N THR A 157 -5.84 23.63 8.74
CA THR A 157 -4.50 23.08 8.50
C THR A 157 -3.65 23.18 9.76
N PRO A 158 -3.03 22.10 10.25
CA PRO A 158 -2.04 22.19 11.33
C PRO A 158 -0.89 23.12 10.94
N ALA A 159 -0.73 24.22 11.68
CA ALA A 159 0.46 25.08 11.76
C ALA A 159 1.30 25.20 10.47
N GLY A 160 0.73 25.78 9.41
CA GLY A 160 1.48 26.23 8.24
C GLY A 160 1.99 25.15 7.27
N TYR A 161 1.83 23.87 7.58
CA TYR A 161 2.07 22.79 6.61
C TYR A 161 0.80 22.56 5.80
N LYS A 162 0.72 23.14 4.60
CA LYS A 162 -0.28 22.76 3.60
C LYS A 162 0.08 21.35 3.11
N ARG A 163 -0.44 20.31 3.78
CA ARG A 163 -0.57 19.00 3.11
C ARG A 163 -1.31 19.26 1.80
N PRO A 164 -0.73 18.92 0.64
CA PRO A 164 -1.47 19.04 -0.61
C PRO A 164 -2.74 18.22 -0.47
N THR A 165 -3.84 18.72 -1.02
CA THR A 165 -5.06 17.92 -1.05
C THR A 165 -4.77 16.71 -1.92
N MET A 166 -4.96 15.50 -1.37
CA MET A 166 -4.61 14.27 -2.07
C MET A 166 -5.43 14.17 -3.36
N VAL A 167 -4.82 14.37 -4.53
CA VAL A 167 -5.58 14.57 -5.79
C VAL A 167 -6.56 13.43 -6.07
N PRO A 168 -6.24 12.14 -5.87
CA PRO A 168 -7.21 11.07 -6.07
C PRO A 168 -8.42 11.15 -5.14
N MET A 169 -8.26 11.72 -3.93
CA MET A 169 -9.39 12.04 -3.05
C MET A 169 -10.24 13.19 -3.61
N VAL A 170 -9.61 14.20 -4.24
CA VAL A 170 -10.31 15.38 -4.79
C VAL A 170 -11.04 15.07 -6.09
N GLU A 171 -10.42 14.29 -6.98
CA GLU A 171 -11.03 13.93 -8.26
C GLU A 171 -12.06 12.80 -8.10
N GLY A 172 -12.00 12.02 -7.02
CA GLY A 172 -12.99 10.98 -6.68
C GLY A 172 -13.16 9.92 -7.77
N LYS A 173 -12.12 9.64 -8.55
CA LYS A 173 -12.14 8.73 -9.72
C LYS A 173 -12.22 7.24 -9.35
N GLY A 174 -12.00 6.90 -8.09
CA GLY A 174 -12.00 5.52 -7.59
C GLY A 174 -11.94 5.50 -6.07
N PHE A 175 -11.76 4.32 -5.49
CA PHE A 175 -11.44 4.21 -4.09
C PHE A 175 -10.00 4.66 -3.86
N HIS A 176 -9.78 5.52 -2.88
CA HIS A 176 -8.45 5.86 -2.42
C HIS A 176 -8.18 5.18 -1.08
N VAL A 177 -7.08 4.45 -1.02
CA VAL A 177 -6.68 3.66 0.15
C VAL A 177 -5.30 4.07 0.61
N TYR A 178 -5.14 4.20 1.93
CA TYR A 178 -3.88 4.58 2.56
C TYR A 178 -3.66 3.69 3.80
N PRO A 179 -2.85 2.61 3.72
CA PRO A 179 -2.61 1.71 4.83
C PRO A 179 -1.72 2.36 5.89
N TYR A 180 -1.85 1.93 7.15
CA TYR A 180 -0.96 2.36 8.23
C TYR A 180 0.47 1.87 8.03
N GLY A 181 0.69 0.77 7.31
CA GLY A 181 2.03 0.28 6.98
C GLY A 181 2.90 -0.01 8.21
N ARG A 182 2.28 -0.21 9.38
CA ARG A 182 2.95 -0.22 10.70
C ARG A 182 3.79 1.03 10.98
N GLY A 183 3.32 2.21 10.58
CA GLY A 183 3.97 3.49 10.79
C GLY A 183 5.22 3.64 9.91
N ASN A 184 6.33 4.11 10.48
CA ASN A 184 7.55 4.42 9.72
C ASN A 184 8.43 3.19 9.42
N SER A 185 7.81 2.03 9.18
CA SER A 185 8.51 0.75 8.96
C SER A 185 9.30 0.68 7.65
N GLY A 186 9.06 1.59 6.72
CA GLY A 186 9.61 1.52 5.37
C GLY A 186 8.93 0.47 4.48
N TYR A 187 7.80 -0.08 4.92
CA TYR A 187 7.15 -1.23 4.27
C TYR A 187 8.09 -2.43 4.19
N GLU A 188 8.90 -2.62 5.24
CA GLU A 188 9.75 -3.78 5.45
C GLU A 188 9.05 -4.79 6.36
N ASP A 189 9.27 -6.08 6.12
CA ASP A 189 8.77 -7.20 6.93
C ASP A 189 7.27 -7.10 7.26
N ILE A 190 6.96 -6.75 8.50
CA ILE A 190 5.58 -6.63 8.98
C ILE A 190 4.84 -5.42 8.40
N GLY A 191 5.58 -4.38 7.99
CA GLY A 191 5.02 -3.25 7.26
C GLY A 191 4.53 -3.63 5.86
N GLU A 192 5.24 -4.55 5.20
CA GLU A 192 4.79 -5.12 3.92
C GLU A 192 3.61 -6.07 4.10
N THR A 193 3.63 -6.90 5.16
CA THR A 193 2.46 -7.71 5.53
C THR A 193 1.22 -6.83 5.67
N ASP A 194 1.35 -5.69 6.33
CA ASP A 194 0.24 -4.75 6.55
C ASP A 194 -0.32 -4.17 5.24
N VAL A 195 0.52 -3.91 4.25
CA VAL A 195 0.09 -3.49 2.91
C VAL A 195 -0.81 -4.55 2.27
N TRP A 196 -0.40 -5.81 2.33
CA TRP A 196 -1.15 -6.92 1.72
C TRP A 196 -2.43 -7.26 2.48
N GLU A 197 -2.41 -7.20 3.82
CA GLU A 197 -3.60 -7.39 4.62
C GLU A 197 -4.62 -6.27 4.42
N ALA A 198 -4.17 -5.01 4.32
CA ALA A 198 -5.04 -3.89 4.01
C ALA A 198 -5.67 -4.03 2.61
N LEU A 199 -4.87 -4.39 1.59
CA LEU A 199 -5.41 -4.63 0.24
C LEU A 199 -6.48 -5.73 0.26
N ALA A 200 -6.18 -6.87 0.89
CA ALA A 200 -7.13 -7.99 0.99
C ALA A 200 -8.42 -7.61 1.74
N ASP A 201 -8.30 -6.81 2.81
CA ASP A 201 -9.47 -6.33 3.54
C ASP A 201 -10.32 -5.37 2.68
N VAL A 202 -9.69 -4.46 1.92
CA VAL A 202 -10.42 -3.56 1.00
C VAL A 202 -11.14 -4.35 -0.09
N GLU A 203 -10.46 -5.33 -0.70
CA GLU A 203 -11.05 -6.22 -1.72
C GLU A 203 -12.28 -6.97 -1.19
N ALA A 204 -12.28 -7.33 0.10
CA ALA A 204 -13.42 -7.96 0.75
C ALA A 204 -14.53 -6.95 1.13
N THR A 205 -14.21 -5.65 1.19
CA THR A 205 -15.10 -4.60 1.71
C THR A 205 -15.89 -3.89 0.61
N VAL A 206 -15.26 -3.66 -0.54
CA VAL A 206 -15.84 -2.88 -1.64
C VAL A 206 -15.62 -3.54 -2.99
N ARG A 207 -16.45 -3.19 -3.98
CA ARG A 207 -16.29 -3.70 -5.35
C ARG A 207 -15.19 -2.91 -6.06
N LEU A 208 -14.03 -3.52 -6.21
CA LEU A 208 -12.93 -2.96 -6.98
C LEU A 208 -12.92 -3.52 -8.41
N ASP A 209 -12.40 -2.74 -9.34
CA ASP A 209 -12.03 -3.21 -10.67
C ASP A 209 -10.60 -3.75 -10.62
N PRO A 210 -10.39 -5.09 -10.67
CA PRO A 210 -9.08 -5.70 -10.49
C PRO A 210 -8.08 -5.36 -11.60
N ASP A 211 -8.55 -4.78 -12.71
CA ASP A 211 -7.67 -4.35 -13.80
C ASP A 211 -7.29 -2.88 -13.71
N ARG A 212 -7.76 -2.15 -12.69
CA ARG A 212 -7.47 -0.73 -12.47
C ARG A 212 -6.99 -0.45 -11.05
N TYR A 213 -5.97 -1.18 -10.62
CA TYR A 213 -5.26 -0.92 -9.36
C TYR A 213 -4.00 -0.11 -9.64
N TYR A 214 -3.86 1.03 -8.97
CA TYR A 214 -2.72 1.94 -9.10
C TYR A 214 -1.98 2.03 -7.78
N LEU A 215 -0.66 1.84 -7.81
CA LEU A 215 0.19 1.93 -6.62
C LEU A 215 1.04 3.20 -6.66
N TYR A 216 1.08 3.97 -5.59
CA TYR A 216 1.92 5.15 -5.54
C TYR A 216 2.29 5.60 -4.14
N GLY A 217 3.25 6.50 -4.01
CA GLY A 217 3.61 7.05 -2.72
C GLY A 217 4.80 8.00 -2.77
N PHE A 218 4.97 8.76 -1.69
CA PHE A 218 6.01 9.77 -1.55
C PHE A 218 7.04 9.43 -0.48
N SER A 219 8.33 9.74 -0.72
CA SER A 219 9.40 9.53 0.26
C SER A 219 9.52 8.05 0.64
N MET A 220 9.30 7.71 1.92
CA MET A 220 9.17 6.33 2.39
C MET A 220 8.16 5.53 1.55
N GLY A 221 7.03 6.14 1.20
CA GLY A 221 5.99 5.55 0.35
C GLY A 221 6.43 5.39 -1.11
N GLY A 222 7.29 6.27 -1.60
CA GLY A 222 7.89 6.12 -2.93
C GLY A 222 8.84 4.93 -2.98
N GLY A 223 9.67 4.77 -1.93
CA GLY A 223 10.50 3.58 -1.76
C GLY A 223 9.67 2.30 -1.62
N GLY A 224 8.61 2.34 -0.81
CA GLY A 224 7.64 1.24 -0.68
C GLY A 224 6.95 0.91 -2.00
N THR A 225 6.59 1.92 -2.80
CA THR A 225 5.94 1.72 -4.10
C THR A 225 6.85 0.94 -5.03
N TRP A 226 8.12 1.35 -5.15
CA TRP A 226 9.11 0.60 -5.92
C TRP A 226 9.24 -0.83 -5.42
N LYS A 227 9.38 -1.00 -4.09
CA LYS A 227 9.55 -2.30 -3.44
C LYS A 227 8.39 -3.26 -3.76
N ILE A 228 7.16 -2.81 -3.58
CA ILE A 228 5.95 -3.62 -3.77
C ILE A 228 5.75 -3.88 -5.27
N ALA A 229 5.88 -2.86 -6.14
CA ALA A 229 5.69 -3.00 -7.58
C ALA A 229 6.62 -4.04 -8.20
N THR A 230 7.91 -4.06 -7.81
CA THR A 230 8.86 -5.03 -8.34
C THR A 230 8.63 -6.46 -7.85
N ARG A 231 7.89 -6.65 -6.76
CA ARG A 231 7.58 -7.98 -6.21
C ARG A 231 6.20 -8.51 -6.62
N SER A 232 5.34 -7.62 -7.10
CA SER A 232 3.96 -7.93 -7.47
C SER A 232 3.52 -7.21 -8.76
N PRO A 233 4.31 -7.28 -9.84
CA PRO A 233 4.06 -6.50 -11.06
C PRO A 233 2.73 -6.88 -11.74
N ASP A 234 2.18 -8.04 -11.40
CA ASP A 234 0.91 -8.56 -11.89
C ASP A 234 -0.32 -8.11 -11.08
N ARG A 235 -0.14 -7.25 -10.07
CA ARG A 235 -1.24 -6.67 -9.28
C ARG A 235 -1.65 -5.27 -9.74
N TRP A 236 -0.79 -4.58 -10.46
CA TRP A 236 -0.92 -3.15 -10.72
C TRP A 236 -1.12 -2.86 -12.21
N ALA A 237 -2.01 -1.92 -12.51
CA ALA A 237 -2.18 -1.36 -13.84
C ALA A 237 -1.11 -0.31 -14.16
N ALA A 238 -0.62 0.39 -13.14
CA ALA A 238 0.48 1.36 -13.22
C ALA A 238 1.01 1.69 -11.82
N ALA A 239 2.23 2.23 -11.74
CA ALA A 239 2.79 2.73 -10.49
C ALA A 239 3.44 4.13 -10.63
N ALA A 240 3.24 5.00 -9.63
CA ALA A 240 3.85 6.33 -9.58
C ALA A 240 4.73 6.50 -8.33
N ILE A 241 6.00 6.81 -8.52
CA ILE A 241 7.03 6.80 -7.47
C ILE A 241 7.56 8.22 -7.27
N PHE A 242 7.31 8.79 -6.09
CA PHE A 242 7.70 10.16 -5.78
C PHE A 242 8.82 10.19 -4.74
N ALA A 243 9.92 10.88 -5.04
CA ALA A 243 11.07 11.12 -4.16
C ALA A 243 11.48 9.88 -3.31
N PRO A 244 11.79 8.73 -3.92
CA PRO A 244 11.82 7.45 -3.22
C PRO A 244 12.92 7.33 -2.16
N ALA A 245 12.52 7.10 -0.90
CA ALA A 245 13.41 6.72 0.20
C ALA A 245 13.52 5.19 0.28
N ALA A 246 14.16 4.57 -0.71
CA ALA A 246 14.33 3.12 -0.76
C ALA A 246 15.66 2.70 -0.15
N ARG A 247 15.62 1.92 0.94
CA ARG A 247 16.82 1.42 1.64
C ARG A 247 17.51 0.27 0.91
N THR A 248 16.78 -0.45 0.05
CA THR A 248 17.23 -1.69 -0.58
C THR A 248 17.72 -1.51 -2.02
N MET A 249 17.70 -0.28 -2.56
CA MET A 249 17.92 0.00 -3.98
C MET A 249 19.23 -0.52 -4.56
N ASP A 250 20.34 -0.44 -3.80
CA ASP A 250 21.62 -1.01 -4.23
C ASP A 250 21.54 -2.53 -4.40
N ARG A 251 20.86 -3.21 -3.47
CA ARG A 251 20.63 -4.66 -3.53
C ARG A 251 19.70 -4.99 -4.71
N ASP A 252 18.60 -4.26 -4.83
CA ASP A 252 17.57 -4.47 -5.85
C ASP A 252 18.17 -4.33 -7.27
N ALA A 253 19.03 -3.34 -7.49
CA ALA A 253 19.76 -3.16 -8.74
C ALA A 253 20.75 -4.30 -9.02
N LYS A 254 21.51 -4.74 -8.00
CA LYS A 254 22.49 -5.84 -8.14
C LYS A 254 21.84 -7.16 -8.57
N ILE A 255 20.64 -7.46 -8.09
CA ILE A 255 19.93 -8.70 -8.42
C ILE A 255 19.08 -8.58 -9.70
N GLY A 256 18.89 -7.36 -10.22
CA GLY A 256 18.11 -7.09 -11.41
C GLY A 256 16.59 -7.05 -11.16
N LEU A 257 16.15 -6.64 -9.97
CA LEU A 257 14.73 -6.69 -9.59
C LEU A 257 13.84 -5.79 -10.47
N ALA A 258 14.40 -4.76 -11.10
CA ALA A 258 13.72 -3.91 -12.07
C ALA A 258 13.22 -4.67 -13.32
N GLN A 259 13.77 -5.85 -13.62
CA GLN A 259 13.29 -6.69 -14.72
C GLN A 259 11.82 -7.09 -14.52
N ASN A 260 11.38 -7.26 -13.27
CA ASN A 260 10.01 -7.68 -12.94
C ASN A 260 8.96 -6.66 -13.40
N VAL A 261 9.33 -5.38 -13.46
CA VAL A 261 8.44 -4.27 -13.87
C VAL A 261 8.62 -3.89 -15.34
N ALA A 262 9.28 -4.71 -16.17
CA ALA A 262 9.51 -4.40 -17.58
C ALA A 262 8.21 -4.18 -18.41
N ASN A 263 7.06 -4.63 -17.90
CA ASN A 263 5.75 -4.45 -18.55
C ASN A 263 4.78 -3.59 -17.73
N LEU A 264 5.22 -3.01 -16.61
CA LEU A 264 4.37 -2.16 -15.76
C LEU A 264 4.59 -0.70 -16.14
N PRO A 265 3.56 0.08 -16.51
CA PRO A 265 3.71 1.51 -16.69
C PRO A 265 4.22 2.19 -15.42
N LEU A 266 5.35 2.89 -15.53
CA LEU A 266 6.00 3.59 -14.42
C LEU A 266 6.05 5.10 -14.67
N TRP A 267 5.75 5.85 -13.62
CA TRP A 267 5.97 7.29 -13.55
C TRP A 267 6.85 7.59 -12.34
N VAL A 268 7.92 8.36 -12.53
CA VAL A 268 8.93 8.60 -11.49
C VAL A 268 9.20 10.09 -11.40
N TRP A 269 9.12 10.63 -10.19
CA TRP A 269 9.26 12.06 -9.95
C TRP A 269 10.13 12.38 -8.75
N CYS A 270 10.96 13.41 -8.85
CA CYS A 270 11.71 13.94 -7.71
C CYS A 270 12.04 15.43 -7.91
N GLY A 271 12.25 16.16 -6.81
CA GLY A 271 12.91 17.45 -6.88
C GLY A 271 14.40 17.28 -7.19
N ALA A 272 14.97 18.16 -8.02
CA ALA A 272 16.38 18.11 -8.41
C ALA A 272 17.33 18.37 -7.23
N ASP A 273 16.88 19.16 -6.24
CA ASP A 273 17.63 19.51 -5.04
C ASP A 273 17.26 18.59 -3.85
N ASP A 274 16.43 17.58 -4.08
CA ASP A 274 16.10 16.56 -3.09
C ASP A 274 17.32 15.65 -2.86
N ALA A 275 17.65 15.40 -1.59
CA ALA A 275 18.71 14.47 -1.21
C ALA A 275 18.48 13.04 -1.75
N LEU A 276 17.24 12.69 -2.12
CA LEU A 276 16.84 11.39 -2.66
C LEU A 276 16.77 11.36 -4.20
N VAL A 277 17.18 12.42 -4.91
CA VAL A 277 17.15 12.46 -6.39
C VAL A 277 17.95 11.33 -7.04
N THR A 278 19.05 10.89 -6.41
CA THR A 278 19.89 9.78 -6.88
C THR A 278 19.13 8.45 -6.89
N ASN A 279 18.21 8.25 -5.94
CA ASN A 279 17.33 7.08 -5.92
C ASN A 279 16.35 7.12 -7.10
N ALA A 280 15.73 8.27 -7.38
CA ALA A 280 14.82 8.41 -8.52
C ALA A 280 15.53 8.17 -9.86
N ARG A 281 16.75 8.73 -10.03
CA ARG A 281 17.59 8.50 -11.21
C ARG A 281 17.92 7.02 -11.38
N ARG A 282 18.22 6.31 -10.29
CA ARG A 282 18.48 4.87 -10.32
C ARG A 282 17.28 4.06 -10.78
N ILE A 283 16.06 4.37 -10.32
CA ILE A 283 14.84 3.70 -10.83
C ILE A 283 14.76 3.89 -12.34
N ARG A 284 14.91 5.13 -12.82
CA ARG A 284 14.89 5.43 -14.25
C ARG A 284 15.93 4.60 -15.00
N ASP A 285 17.16 4.56 -14.53
CA ASP A 285 18.26 3.90 -15.22
C ASP A 285 18.08 2.37 -15.25
N GLU A 286 17.71 1.74 -14.13
CA GLU A 286 17.45 0.30 -14.07
C GLU A 286 16.21 -0.10 -14.87
N SER A 287 15.11 0.64 -14.78
CA SER A 287 13.91 0.36 -15.58
C SER A 287 14.20 0.52 -17.09
N THR A 288 14.97 1.54 -17.48
CA THR A 288 15.42 1.73 -18.87
C THR A 288 16.30 0.57 -19.34
N ARG A 289 17.23 0.11 -18.50
CA ARG A 289 18.10 -1.04 -18.79
C ARG A 289 17.32 -2.32 -19.12
N PHE A 290 16.17 -2.52 -18.50
CA PHE A 290 15.27 -3.66 -18.77
C PHE A 290 14.15 -3.34 -19.78
N GLY A 291 14.29 -2.27 -20.56
CA GLY A 291 13.40 -1.96 -21.68
C GLY A 291 12.10 -1.26 -21.30
N ASN A 292 11.97 -0.75 -20.07
CA ASN A 292 10.81 0.01 -19.60
C ASN A 292 11.22 1.40 -19.07
N PRO A 293 11.65 2.33 -19.92
CA PRO A 293 11.95 3.69 -19.48
C PRO A 293 10.69 4.32 -18.87
N PRO A 294 10.72 4.80 -17.61
CA PRO A 294 9.55 5.42 -17.00
C PRO A 294 9.30 6.81 -17.58
N GLU A 295 8.08 7.31 -17.41
CA GLU A 295 7.83 8.75 -17.47
C GLU A 295 8.57 9.42 -16.31
N TYR A 296 9.72 10.03 -16.59
CA TYR A 296 10.63 10.56 -15.57
C TYR A 296 10.59 12.08 -15.52
N ILE A 297 10.37 12.63 -14.32
CA ILE A 297 10.31 14.07 -14.08
C ILE A 297 11.25 14.43 -12.93
N GLU A 298 12.19 15.33 -13.21
CA GLU A 298 13.07 15.93 -12.21
C GLU A 298 12.81 17.43 -12.20
N VAL A 299 12.35 17.98 -11.07
CA VAL A 299 11.92 19.39 -10.99
C VAL A 299 13.05 20.27 -10.46
N PRO A 300 13.59 21.23 -11.27
CA PRO A 300 14.66 22.12 -10.82
C PRO A 300 14.26 22.96 -9.60
N ASN A 301 15.22 23.28 -8.74
CA ASN A 301 15.05 24.15 -7.57
C ASN A 301 14.03 23.66 -6.53
N LEU A 302 13.75 22.35 -6.51
CA LEU A 302 12.79 21.73 -5.59
C LEU A 302 13.51 20.70 -4.73
N GLY A 303 13.40 20.86 -3.41
CA GLY A 303 13.87 19.88 -2.42
C GLY A 303 12.85 18.78 -2.12
N HIS A 304 12.90 18.22 -0.92
CA HIS A 304 12.04 17.12 -0.49
C HIS A 304 10.60 17.54 -0.18
N ASN A 305 9.82 17.84 -1.22
CA ASN A 305 8.47 18.36 -1.10
C ASN A 305 7.50 17.70 -2.08
N PHE A 306 6.37 17.22 -1.57
CA PHE A 306 5.33 16.60 -2.38
C PHE A 306 4.36 17.67 -2.89
N THR A 307 4.38 17.99 -4.19
CA THR A 307 3.59 19.11 -4.73
C THR A 307 2.21 18.68 -5.24
N GLN A 308 1.25 19.60 -5.17
CA GLN A 308 -0.09 19.41 -5.74
C GLN A 308 -0.05 19.13 -7.25
N GLU A 309 0.88 19.78 -7.95
CA GLU A 309 1.08 19.62 -9.38
C GLU A 309 1.55 18.21 -9.72
N ALA A 310 2.55 17.69 -8.99
CA ALA A 310 3.05 16.33 -9.19
C ALA A 310 1.95 15.28 -8.97
N GLN A 311 1.13 15.46 -7.93
CA GLN A 311 -0.03 14.59 -7.69
C GLN A 311 -1.04 14.64 -8.84
N THR A 312 -1.29 15.83 -9.40
CA THR A 312 -2.22 16.02 -10.52
C THR A 312 -1.71 15.35 -11.78
N GLN A 313 -0.42 15.46 -12.06
CA GLN A 313 0.22 14.81 -13.20
C GLN A 313 0.17 13.29 -13.06
N ALA A 314 0.47 12.74 -11.89
CA ALA A 314 0.40 11.30 -11.66
C ALA A 314 -1.04 10.74 -11.73
N ALA A 315 -2.03 11.48 -11.20
CA ALA A 315 -3.44 11.09 -11.34
C ALA A 315 -3.85 10.99 -12.82
N ARG A 316 -3.39 11.93 -13.67
CA ARG A 316 -3.60 11.86 -15.12
C ARG A 316 -2.82 10.72 -15.78
N PHE A 317 -1.62 10.41 -15.31
CA PHE A 317 -0.85 9.28 -15.80
C PHE A 317 -1.59 7.94 -15.64
N PHE A 318 -2.39 7.79 -14.58
CA PHE A 318 -3.21 6.60 -14.36
C PHE A 318 -4.42 6.50 -15.29
N ASP A 319 -4.89 7.61 -15.87
CA ASP A 319 -6.10 7.63 -16.70
C ASP A 319 -5.95 6.68 -17.90
N GLY A 320 -6.91 5.75 -18.04
CA GLY A 320 -6.94 4.76 -19.11
C GLY A 320 -5.95 3.60 -18.96
N LYS A 321 -5.06 3.61 -17.95
CA LYS A 321 -4.17 2.49 -17.68
C LYS A 321 -4.99 1.32 -17.13
N VAL A 322 -4.84 0.19 -17.77
CA VAL A 322 -5.47 -1.08 -17.40
C VAL A 322 -4.40 -2.16 -17.34
N ARG A 323 -4.54 -3.04 -16.36
CA ARG A 323 -3.65 -4.15 -16.13
C ARG A 323 -3.77 -5.14 -17.29
N HIS A 324 -2.63 -5.49 -17.86
CA HIS A 324 -2.56 -6.45 -18.97
C HIS A 324 -1.48 -7.47 -18.68
N ARG A 325 -1.86 -8.76 -18.77
CA ARG A 325 -0.90 -9.85 -18.75
C ARG A 325 -0.07 -9.80 -20.06
N PRO A 326 1.26 -9.65 -20.02
CA PRO A 326 2.10 -9.49 -21.20
C PRO A 326 2.51 -10.84 -21.80
N SER A 327 2.60 -10.98 -23.14
CA SER A 327 3.03 -12.22 -23.79
C SER A 327 4.49 -12.59 -23.52
N ARG A 328 5.29 -11.63 -23.05
CA ARG A 328 6.66 -11.84 -22.58
C ARG A 328 6.87 -11.14 -21.25
N PHE A 329 7.42 -11.84 -20.27
CA PHE A 329 7.78 -11.26 -18.99
C PHE A 329 8.83 -12.13 -18.30
N SER A 330 9.47 -11.54 -17.30
CA SER A 330 10.45 -12.20 -16.48
C SER A 330 10.18 -11.91 -15.02
N PHE A 331 10.75 -12.73 -14.15
CA PHE A 331 10.66 -12.50 -12.72
C PHE A 331 11.91 -12.97 -12.00
N VAL A 332 12.41 -12.15 -11.10
CA VAL A 332 13.46 -12.44 -10.12
C VAL A 332 12.81 -12.47 -8.75
N ALA A 333 12.95 -13.58 -8.03
CA ALA A 333 12.41 -13.73 -6.69
C ALA A 333 13.51 -13.52 -5.64
N ASP A 334 13.41 -12.44 -4.87
CA ASP A 334 14.37 -12.11 -3.82
C ASP A 334 13.89 -12.54 -2.42
N THR A 335 12.59 -12.71 -2.23
CA THR A 335 11.93 -13.08 -0.96
C THR A 335 11.03 -14.33 -1.10
N PRO A 336 10.82 -15.12 -0.04
CA PRO A 336 9.93 -16.29 -0.09
C PRO A 336 8.44 -15.92 -0.20
N GLU A 337 8.07 -14.69 0.12
CA GLU A 337 6.71 -14.16 -0.01
C GLU A 337 6.33 -13.94 -1.49
N HIS A 338 7.31 -13.57 -2.33
CA HIS A 338 7.09 -13.20 -3.74
C HIS A 338 7.90 -14.08 -4.68
N LEU A 339 7.28 -15.18 -5.10
CA LEU A 339 7.94 -16.22 -5.89
C LEU A 339 7.56 -16.23 -7.37
N GLY A 340 6.77 -15.26 -7.85
CA GLY A 340 6.39 -15.22 -9.24
C GLY A 340 5.32 -14.20 -9.56
N ALA A 341 4.89 -14.21 -10.82
CA ALA A 341 3.91 -13.29 -11.37
C ALA A 341 3.14 -13.96 -12.51
N TRP A 342 1.92 -13.48 -12.78
CA TRP A 342 1.10 -13.87 -13.94
C TRP A 342 0.84 -15.39 -14.05
N GLY A 343 0.74 -16.07 -12.91
CA GLY A 343 0.48 -17.51 -12.86
C GLY A 343 1.72 -18.41 -12.97
N VAL A 344 2.93 -17.86 -13.11
CA VAL A 344 4.18 -18.63 -13.00
C VAL A 344 4.81 -18.37 -11.65
N ARG A 345 5.16 -19.43 -10.91
CA ARG A 345 5.76 -19.36 -9.58
C ARG A 345 6.98 -20.29 -9.49
N LEU A 346 8.08 -19.77 -8.97
CA LEU A 346 9.31 -20.50 -8.67
C LEU A 346 9.15 -21.40 -7.45
N GLU A 347 9.79 -22.57 -7.49
CA GLU A 347 10.17 -23.30 -6.30
C GLU A 347 11.48 -22.70 -5.78
N ARG A 348 11.45 -22.14 -4.57
CA ARG A 348 12.63 -21.54 -3.95
C ARG A 348 13.43 -22.61 -3.22
N ASP A 349 14.70 -22.73 -3.57
CA ASP A 349 15.70 -23.46 -2.79
C ASP A 349 16.86 -22.50 -2.46
N PRO A 350 16.98 -22.04 -1.20
CA PRO A 350 18.03 -21.10 -0.80
C PRO A 350 19.44 -21.70 -0.88
N LEU A 351 19.58 -23.03 -0.94
CA LEU A 351 20.88 -23.69 -1.16
C LEU A 351 21.30 -23.68 -2.63
N VAL A 352 20.36 -23.43 -3.55
CA VAL A 352 20.62 -23.36 -5.00
C VAL A 352 20.89 -21.92 -5.43
N SER A 353 20.01 -20.99 -5.06
CA SER A 353 20.18 -19.57 -5.38
C SER A 353 19.46 -18.69 -4.39
N PHE A 354 20.05 -17.53 -4.10
CA PHE A 354 19.41 -16.49 -3.31
C PHE A 354 18.44 -15.62 -4.14
N ALA A 355 18.54 -15.67 -5.47
CA ALA A 355 17.74 -14.87 -6.41
C ALA A 355 17.38 -15.70 -7.66
N PRO A 356 16.59 -16.79 -7.51
CA PRO A 356 16.09 -17.56 -8.65
C PRO A 356 15.25 -16.68 -9.57
N ARG A 357 15.23 -17.04 -10.85
CA ARG A 357 14.57 -16.25 -11.89
C ARG A 357 13.98 -17.10 -12.99
N PHE A 358 13.03 -16.53 -13.73
CA PHE A 358 12.54 -17.10 -14.98
C PHE A 358 12.22 -16.03 -16.01
N ASP A 359 12.16 -16.47 -17.26
CA ASP A 359 11.69 -15.74 -18.44
C ASP A 359 10.56 -16.54 -19.09
N VAL A 360 9.53 -15.86 -19.56
CA VAL A 360 8.35 -16.44 -20.22
C VAL A 360 8.16 -15.81 -21.58
N SER A 361 7.88 -16.63 -22.59
CA SER A 361 7.38 -16.19 -23.89
C SER A 361 6.20 -17.06 -24.33
N ILE A 362 5.07 -16.43 -24.61
CA ILE A 362 3.86 -17.09 -25.09
C ILE A 362 3.65 -16.74 -26.55
N VAL A 363 3.65 -17.76 -27.41
CA VAL A 363 3.39 -17.64 -28.85
C VAL A 363 2.33 -18.64 -29.25
N GLY A 364 1.14 -18.16 -29.63
CA GLY A 364 -0.01 -19.02 -29.90
C GLY A 364 -0.36 -19.87 -28.69
N SER A 365 -0.32 -21.20 -28.84
CA SER A 365 -0.54 -22.18 -27.78
C SER A 365 0.74 -22.75 -27.18
N THR A 366 1.89 -22.10 -27.39
CA THR A 366 3.17 -22.53 -26.80
C THR A 366 3.60 -21.55 -25.72
N VAL A 367 3.86 -22.08 -24.52
CA VAL A 367 4.45 -21.36 -23.38
C VAL A 367 5.91 -21.82 -23.27
N ALA A 368 6.85 -20.96 -23.65
CA ALA A 368 8.27 -21.19 -23.41
C ALA A 368 8.68 -20.54 -22.09
N LEU A 369 9.36 -21.31 -21.24
CA LEU A 369 9.84 -20.95 -19.93
C LEU A 369 11.33 -21.29 -19.84
N ASP A 370 12.15 -20.31 -19.52
CA ASP A 370 13.55 -20.54 -19.16
C ASP A 370 13.75 -20.08 -17.73
N SER A 371 14.48 -20.84 -16.91
CA SER A 371 14.67 -20.51 -15.49
C SER A 371 16.04 -20.89 -14.98
N GLU A 372 16.54 -20.10 -14.03
CA GLU A 372 17.82 -20.29 -13.38
C GLU A 372 17.67 -20.28 -11.86
N GLY A 373 18.51 -21.09 -11.18
CA GLY A 373 18.58 -21.08 -9.72
C GLY A 373 17.40 -21.73 -8.99
N THR A 374 16.57 -22.50 -9.69
CA THR A 374 15.37 -23.17 -9.13
C THR A 374 15.33 -24.66 -9.46
N SER A 375 14.74 -25.46 -8.56
CA SER A 375 14.48 -26.90 -8.74
C SER A 375 13.19 -27.20 -9.52
N GLY A 376 12.29 -26.23 -9.65
CA GLY A 376 10.97 -26.44 -10.21
C GLY A 376 10.13 -25.16 -10.35
N LEU A 377 9.03 -25.29 -11.07
CA LEU A 377 8.08 -24.21 -11.35
C LEU A 377 6.66 -24.73 -11.17
N ALA A 378 5.76 -23.89 -10.66
CA ALA A 378 4.33 -24.05 -10.82
C ALA A 378 3.83 -23.07 -11.89
N VAL A 379 3.03 -23.57 -12.83
CA VAL A 379 2.52 -22.81 -13.98
C VAL A 379 1.01 -22.96 -14.06
N ASP A 380 0.28 -21.88 -13.86
CA ASP A 380 -1.16 -21.79 -14.04
C ASP A 380 -1.48 -21.34 -15.47
N LEU A 381 -1.77 -22.31 -16.35
CA LEU A 381 -2.04 -22.05 -17.76
C LEU A 381 -3.31 -21.18 -17.98
N PRO A 382 -4.43 -21.39 -17.26
CA PRO A 382 -5.55 -20.45 -17.29
C PRO A 382 -5.17 -19.02 -16.92
N ALA A 383 -4.36 -18.80 -15.86
CA ALA A 383 -3.90 -17.47 -15.47
C ALA A 383 -2.99 -16.81 -16.52
N LEU A 384 -2.28 -17.61 -17.31
CA LEU A 384 -1.52 -17.15 -18.47
C LEU A 384 -2.40 -16.79 -19.69
N GLY A 385 -3.72 -16.99 -19.60
CA GLY A 385 -4.67 -16.72 -20.66
C GLY A 385 -4.78 -17.84 -21.71
N ILE A 386 -4.24 -19.02 -21.43
CA ILE A 386 -4.30 -20.17 -22.31
C ILE A 386 -5.68 -20.83 -22.22
N LYS A 387 -6.34 -21.01 -23.36
CA LYS A 387 -7.75 -21.49 -23.43
C LYS A 387 -7.94 -22.86 -24.11
N GLY A 388 -6.93 -23.36 -24.79
CA GLY A 388 -6.99 -24.65 -25.49
C GLY A 388 -5.68 -25.42 -25.34
N GLU A 389 -5.60 -26.57 -26.01
CA GLU A 389 -4.43 -27.44 -25.92
C GLU A 389 -3.12 -26.66 -26.12
N THR A 390 -2.20 -26.85 -25.17
CA THR A 390 -0.97 -26.07 -25.10
C THR A 390 0.24 -26.98 -24.98
N THR A 391 1.40 -26.46 -25.38
CA THR A 391 2.70 -27.07 -25.11
C THR A 391 3.49 -26.14 -24.21
N VAL A 392 4.01 -26.66 -23.10
CA VAL A 392 4.93 -25.95 -22.23
C VAL A 392 6.33 -26.48 -22.48
N ILE A 393 7.23 -25.59 -22.88
CA ILE A 393 8.64 -25.86 -23.08
C ILE A 393 9.38 -25.25 -21.90
N TRP A 394 10.11 -26.05 -21.13
CA TRP A 394 10.92 -25.58 -20.02
C TRP A 394 12.39 -25.89 -20.24
N ASN A 395 13.25 -24.86 -20.22
CA ASN A 395 14.69 -24.96 -20.50
C ASN A 395 14.98 -25.74 -21.79
N GLY A 396 14.23 -25.42 -22.85
CA GLY A 396 14.33 -26.03 -24.18
C GLY A 396 13.73 -27.44 -24.35
N ARG A 397 13.07 -28.00 -23.33
CA ARG A 397 12.46 -29.35 -23.39
C ARG A 397 10.95 -29.29 -23.19
N GLU A 398 10.20 -30.10 -23.94
CA GLU A 398 8.76 -30.25 -23.68
C GLU A 398 8.56 -30.82 -22.27
N ALA A 399 7.93 -30.03 -21.41
CA ALA A 399 7.66 -30.37 -20.02
C ALA A 399 6.17 -30.69 -19.78
N TYR A 400 5.28 -30.20 -20.65
CA TYR A 400 3.86 -30.50 -20.62
C TYR A 400 3.22 -30.32 -22.00
N ARG A 401 2.23 -31.17 -22.31
CA ARG A 401 1.32 -31.01 -23.45
C ARG A 401 -0.08 -31.46 -23.03
N GLY A 402 -1.09 -30.65 -23.34
CA GLY A 402 -2.49 -30.99 -23.09
C GLY A 402 -3.35 -29.78 -22.75
N GLU A 403 -4.52 -30.06 -22.18
CA GLU A 403 -5.52 -29.06 -21.79
C GLU A 403 -5.03 -28.05 -20.75
N PRO A 404 -5.50 -26.79 -20.77
CA PRO A 404 -5.09 -25.77 -19.81
C PRO A 404 -5.44 -26.17 -18.37
N LYS A 405 -4.41 -26.30 -17.52
CA LYS A 405 -4.52 -26.52 -16.09
C LYS A 405 -3.29 -25.99 -15.36
N SER A 406 -3.32 -25.97 -14.04
CA SER A 406 -2.11 -25.75 -13.25
C SER A 406 -1.20 -26.99 -13.35
N VAL A 407 0.07 -26.79 -13.69
CA VAL A 407 1.08 -27.83 -13.84
C VAL A 407 2.31 -27.52 -12.99
N THR A 408 2.93 -28.56 -12.44
CA THR A 408 4.22 -28.46 -11.75
C THR A 408 5.30 -29.06 -12.65
N LEU A 409 6.36 -28.29 -12.87
CA LEU A 409 7.54 -28.65 -13.66
C LEU A 409 8.71 -28.81 -12.70
N GLY A 410 9.60 -29.79 -12.96
CA GLY A 410 10.70 -30.09 -12.03
C GLY A 410 10.35 -31.26 -11.13
N LYS A 411 11.18 -31.54 -10.12
CA LYS A 411 11.08 -32.80 -9.38
C LYS A 411 9.74 -32.96 -8.65
N VAL A 412 9.04 -34.04 -9.01
CA VAL A 412 8.29 -34.86 -8.06
C VAL A 412 9.19 -36.02 -7.62
N ALA A 413 9.47 -36.15 -6.31
CA ALA A 413 9.50 -37.39 -5.52
C ALA A 413 10.18 -37.15 -4.14
N PRO A 414 9.68 -37.78 -3.06
CA PRO A 414 9.88 -39.21 -2.92
C PRO A 414 8.58 -40.01 -2.92
N ARG A 415 8.45 -41.00 -3.83
CA ARG A 415 7.80 -42.25 -3.45
C ARG A 415 8.82 -43.06 -2.63
N ARG A 416 8.63 -43.08 -1.32
CA ARG A 416 9.01 -44.19 -0.44
C ARG A 416 7.80 -44.35 0.48
N ASN A 417 7.07 -45.47 0.45
CA ASN A 417 7.55 -46.78 0.86
C ASN A 417 6.94 -47.93 0.02
N PRO A 418 7.63 -49.08 -0.09
CA PRO A 418 6.94 -50.36 -0.24
C PRO A 418 6.14 -50.71 1.02
#